data_AF-C3YXB8-F1
#
_entry.id   AF-C3YXB8-F1
#
_cell.length_a   1.000
_cell.length_b   1.000
_cell.length_c   1.000
_cell.angle_alpha   90.00
_cell.angle_beta   90.00
_cell.angle_gamma   90.00
#
_symmetry.space_group_name_H-M   'P 1'
#
loop_
_entity.id
_entity.type
_entity.pdbx_description
1 polymer ?
#
loop_
_entity_poly.entity_id
_entity_poly.type
_entity_poly.pdbx_seq_one_letter_code
_entity_poly.pdbx_strand_id
1 'polypeptide(L)'
;MRPVGNRDTAGVTEVRTLETVPIRSRPLLAPINTEEQKQRFLHHGHLPKFNLRGSEERVQGAMRTKVAQIKFDHFPEAKKILETVREKFGDEDRLVEAAFGPLIDQTEATHMVSQYLVEHGVDGMLKILWSGDLNCSGRMQWRGPAQKYNRPELRRYSLWLQNTAENMYLRQHGIKCLVDHEFRMLNDGFQPWYSNRDGFGLRSCRSWEAIAIEEGLATVNTMLQAKVKYLWVPALLYCAVEILRNLEVIDFHLLYSGKVCIDELPRIRRLARRDCIKLPHFLLDQEAYRKKLRQMAAVNNIASPHRRNETKKASAVSKQRAGNMSRKFSLSVPNLKNVPEPPKKILLNRRKAAPNVLTYSRKYQYVSG
;
A
#
# COMPACT_ATOMS: atom_id res chain seq x y z
N MET A 1 -41.95 5.98 -1.98
CA MET A 1 -41.17 6.45 -3.14
C MET A 1 -39.72 6.06 -2.95
N ARG A 2 -39.20 5.12 -3.75
CA ARG A 2 -37.78 4.73 -3.73
C ARG A 2 -37.01 5.71 -4.63
N PRO A 3 -35.81 6.17 -4.27
CA PRO A 3 -34.97 6.88 -5.22
C PRO A 3 -34.48 5.88 -6.27
N VAL A 4 -34.94 6.06 -7.50
CA VAL A 4 -34.44 5.41 -8.71
C VAL A 4 -33.04 5.99 -8.95
N GLY A 5 -32.00 5.29 -8.52
CA GLY A 5 -30.64 5.61 -8.90
C GLY A 5 -30.44 5.27 -10.38
N ASN A 6 -30.09 6.27 -11.19
CA ASN A 6 -29.63 6.12 -12.57
C ASN A 6 -28.66 4.93 -12.68
N ARG A 7 -29.14 3.83 -13.22
CA ARG A 7 -28.34 2.69 -13.69
C ARG A 7 -28.25 2.76 -15.21
N ASP A 8 -27.81 3.88 -15.78
CA ASP A 8 -27.62 3.98 -17.23
C ASP A 8 -26.47 4.94 -17.51
N THR A 9 -25.27 4.37 -17.69
CA THR A 9 -24.06 4.87 -18.40
C THR A 9 -22.78 4.28 -17.80
N ALA A 10 -22.65 2.95 -17.74
CA ALA A 10 -21.32 2.35 -17.65
C ALA A 10 -20.72 2.35 -19.07
N GLY A 11 -20.01 3.42 -19.42
CA GLY A 11 -19.26 3.47 -20.68
C GLY A 11 -18.07 2.50 -20.64
N VAL A 12 -17.56 2.12 -21.82
CA VAL A 12 -16.33 1.31 -21.92
C VAL A 12 -15.16 2.06 -21.29
N THR A 13 -14.29 1.36 -20.55
CA THR A 13 -13.06 1.94 -19.98
C THR A 13 -12.24 2.64 -21.04
N GLU A 14 -12.00 3.95 -20.83
CA GLU A 14 -11.21 4.75 -21.75
C GLU A 14 -9.71 4.45 -21.60
N VAL A 15 -9.03 4.20 -22.71
CA VAL A 15 -7.58 3.96 -22.77
C VAL A 15 -6.89 5.10 -23.52
N ARG A 16 -5.79 5.62 -22.97
CA ARG A 16 -4.93 6.59 -23.67
C ARG A 16 -3.45 6.29 -23.43
N THR A 17 -2.63 6.57 -24.44
CA THR A 17 -1.17 6.63 -24.31
C THR A 17 -0.74 8.08 -24.28
N LEU A 18 0.11 8.44 -23.32
CA LEU A 18 0.64 9.79 -23.15
C LEU A 18 2.16 9.72 -23.24
N GLU A 19 2.74 10.62 -24.03
CA GLU A 19 4.19 10.77 -24.17
C GLU A 19 4.86 11.03 -22.80
N THR A 20 4.25 11.90 -21.99
CA THR A 20 4.72 12.20 -20.64
C THR A 20 3.59 12.30 -19.62
N VAL A 21 3.90 11.92 -18.38
CA VAL A 21 3.02 12.11 -17.23
C VAL A 21 2.88 13.61 -16.96
N PRO A 22 1.65 14.18 -16.94
CA PRO A 22 1.44 15.59 -16.68
C PRO A 22 2.06 16.05 -15.36
N ILE A 23 2.63 17.26 -15.35
CA ILE A 23 3.32 17.87 -14.19
C ILE A 23 2.50 17.81 -12.88
N ARG A 24 1.17 17.97 -12.99
CA ARG A 24 0.24 17.92 -11.84
C ARG A 24 0.07 16.51 -11.28
N SER A 25 0.29 15.48 -12.09
CA SER A 25 0.22 14.07 -11.72
C SER A 25 1.59 13.51 -11.31
N ARG A 26 2.68 14.25 -11.43
CA ARG A 26 4.00 13.82 -10.95
C ARG A 26 4.13 14.02 -9.43
N PRO A 27 4.80 13.12 -8.69
CA PRO A 27 5.09 13.32 -7.28
C PRO A 27 5.79 14.64 -7.00
N LEU A 28 5.60 15.17 -5.79
CA LEU A 28 6.17 16.47 -5.38
C LEU A 28 7.70 16.48 -5.35
N LEU A 29 8.31 15.34 -4.99
CA LEU A 29 9.75 15.13 -4.87
C LEU A 29 10.27 14.08 -5.87
N ALA A 30 9.72 14.07 -7.09
CA ALA A 30 10.18 13.14 -8.12
C ALA A 30 11.61 13.48 -8.56
N PRO A 31 12.49 12.48 -8.76
CA PRO A 31 13.82 12.71 -9.32
C PRO A 31 13.73 13.23 -10.77
N ILE A 32 14.49 14.26 -11.11
CA ILE A 32 14.46 14.90 -12.44
C ILE A 32 15.62 14.49 -13.35
N ASN A 33 16.65 13.85 -12.82
CA ASN A 33 17.84 13.39 -13.54
C ASN A 33 17.98 11.85 -13.51
N THR A 34 16.86 11.12 -13.51
CA THR A 34 16.91 9.65 -13.33
C THR A 34 17.75 8.97 -14.41
N GLU A 35 17.53 9.32 -15.68
CA GLU A 35 18.22 8.67 -16.80
C GLU A 35 19.73 8.94 -16.77
N GLU A 36 20.13 10.20 -16.55
CA GLU A 36 21.54 10.57 -16.38
C GLU A 36 22.21 9.76 -15.26
N GLN A 37 21.57 9.68 -14.09
CA GLN A 37 22.12 8.94 -12.95
C GLN A 37 22.17 7.44 -13.18
N LYS A 38 21.19 6.88 -13.90
CA LYS A 38 21.19 5.48 -14.33
C LYS A 38 22.38 5.19 -15.24
N GLN A 39 22.57 6.00 -16.29
CA GLN A 39 23.68 5.85 -17.24
C GLN A 39 25.03 5.96 -16.51
N ARG A 40 25.19 6.93 -15.62
CA ARG A 40 26.41 7.10 -14.82
C ARG A 40 26.70 5.91 -13.92
N PHE A 41 25.68 5.33 -13.30
CA PHE A 41 25.84 4.16 -12.46
C PHE A 41 26.20 2.92 -13.28
N LEU A 42 25.47 2.64 -14.36
CA LEU A 42 25.68 1.43 -15.17
C LEU A 42 26.99 1.46 -15.95
N HIS A 43 27.40 2.61 -16.48
CA HIS A 43 28.62 2.71 -17.28
C HIS A 43 29.89 2.96 -16.45
N HIS A 44 29.77 3.64 -15.32
CA HIS A 44 30.95 4.12 -14.57
C HIS A 44 30.96 3.67 -13.11
N GLY A 45 29.96 2.94 -12.63
CA GLY A 45 29.86 2.51 -11.23
C GLY A 45 29.67 3.67 -10.24
N HIS A 46 29.34 4.87 -10.71
CA HIS A 46 29.18 6.04 -9.87
C HIS A 46 27.86 6.00 -9.11
N LEU A 47 27.93 6.18 -7.79
CA LEU A 47 26.74 6.22 -6.94
C LEU A 47 25.74 7.29 -7.42
N PRO A 48 24.46 6.93 -7.63
CA PRO A 48 23.44 7.87 -8.08
C PRO A 48 23.25 9.05 -7.12
N LYS A 49 23.26 10.27 -7.66
CA LYS A 49 22.94 11.53 -6.99
C LYS A 49 21.72 12.17 -7.64
N PHE A 50 20.55 11.94 -7.04
CA PHE A 50 19.30 12.41 -7.60
C PHE A 50 19.00 13.86 -7.24
N ASN A 51 18.72 14.66 -8.27
CA ASN A 51 18.12 15.98 -8.12
C ASN A 51 16.62 15.79 -7.98
N LEU A 52 16.03 16.26 -6.89
CA LEU A 52 14.61 16.12 -6.62
C LEU A 52 13.85 17.37 -7.05
N ARG A 53 12.64 17.16 -7.56
CA ARG A 53 11.68 18.24 -7.80
C ARG A 53 11.34 18.94 -6.48
N GLY A 54 11.36 20.27 -6.46
CA GLY A 54 10.98 21.07 -5.29
C GLY A 54 12.12 21.95 -4.78
N SER A 55 11.84 22.80 -3.80
CA SER A 55 12.88 23.59 -3.13
C SER A 55 13.72 22.72 -2.21
N GLU A 56 14.98 23.11 -2.01
CA GLU A 56 15.91 22.45 -1.09
C GLU A 56 15.32 22.32 0.32
N GLU A 57 14.70 23.38 0.84
CA GLU A 57 14.00 23.38 2.13
C GLU A 57 12.93 22.27 2.23
N ARG A 58 12.19 22.03 1.13
CA ARG A 58 11.14 21.00 1.09
C ARG A 58 11.75 19.62 1.07
N VAL A 59 12.82 19.43 0.31
CA VAL A 59 13.57 18.16 0.26
C VAL A 59 14.10 17.85 1.66
N GLN A 60 14.81 18.77 2.29
CA GLN A 60 15.34 18.62 3.63
C GLN A 60 14.23 18.36 4.66
N GLY A 61 13.11 19.10 4.57
CA GLY A 61 11.95 18.89 5.43
C GLY A 61 11.37 17.48 5.31
N ALA A 62 11.32 16.92 4.09
CA ALA A 62 10.87 15.56 3.87
C ALA A 62 11.84 14.50 4.41
N MET A 63 13.15 14.73 4.26
CA MET A 63 14.20 13.82 4.75
C MET A 63 14.27 13.77 6.29
N ARG A 64 13.83 14.83 6.98
CA ARG A 64 13.75 14.85 8.46
C ARG A 64 12.56 14.07 9.02
N THR A 65 11.62 13.62 8.18
CA THR A 65 10.44 12.90 8.66
C THR A 65 10.79 11.48 9.11
N LYS A 66 10.03 10.94 10.08
CA LYS A 66 10.17 9.55 10.53
C LYS A 66 10.03 8.53 9.39
N VAL A 67 9.28 8.87 8.34
CA VAL A 67 9.05 8.02 7.16
C VAL A 67 10.29 7.95 6.27
N ALA A 68 11.16 8.95 6.31
CA ALA A 68 12.40 8.98 5.53
C ALA A 68 13.57 8.30 6.25
N GLN A 69 13.43 7.94 7.52
CA GLN A 69 14.47 7.24 8.27
C GLN A 69 14.60 5.80 7.79
N ILE A 70 15.84 5.36 7.60
CA ILE A 70 16.17 3.98 7.26
C ILE A 70 15.89 3.10 8.47
N LYS A 71 15.24 1.96 8.23
CA LYS A 71 14.95 0.96 9.25
C LYS A 71 15.63 -0.35 8.87
N PHE A 72 16.09 -1.07 9.89
CA PHE A 72 16.74 -2.38 9.72
C PHE A 72 16.00 -3.51 10.45
N ASP A 73 14.78 -3.24 10.95
CA ASP A 73 13.99 -4.16 11.77
C ASP A 73 13.78 -5.53 11.11
N HIS A 74 13.75 -5.58 9.77
CA HIS A 74 13.54 -6.80 8.97
C HIS A 74 14.69 -7.06 7.98
N PHE A 75 15.86 -6.44 8.22
CA PHE A 75 17.04 -6.64 7.39
C PHE A 75 17.49 -8.11 7.33
N PRO A 76 17.51 -8.88 8.43
CA PRO A 76 17.86 -10.31 8.37
C PRO A 76 16.93 -11.12 7.47
N GLU A 77 15.63 -10.86 7.54
CA GLU A 77 14.62 -11.53 6.71
C GLU A 77 14.80 -11.16 5.23
N ALA A 78 15.01 -9.87 4.92
CA ALA A 78 15.25 -9.46 3.55
C ALA A 78 16.53 -10.08 2.99
N LYS A 79 17.63 -10.05 3.74
CA LYS A 79 18.88 -10.69 3.36
C LYS A 79 18.66 -12.17 3.03
N LYS A 80 17.96 -12.90 3.91
CA LYS A 80 17.65 -14.32 3.71
C LYS A 80 16.83 -14.57 2.44
N ILE A 81 15.82 -13.73 2.15
CA ILE A 81 15.02 -13.83 0.94
C ILE A 81 15.89 -13.62 -0.30
N LEU A 82 16.71 -12.57 -0.31
CA LEU A 82 17.61 -12.24 -1.42
C LEU A 82 18.61 -13.37 -1.67
N GLU A 83 19.23 -13.92 -0.62
CA GLU A 83 20.16 -15.06 -0.71
C GLU A 83 19.47 -16.31 -1.24
N THR A 84 18.29 -16.65 -0.73
CA THR A 84 17.50 -17.82 -1.18
C THR A 84 17.12 -17.71 -2.67
N VAL A 85 16.72 -16.51 -3.11
CA VAL A 85 16.37 -16.24 -4.50
C VAL A 85 17.61 -16.38 -5.39
N ARG A 86 18.73 -15.79 -4.98
CA ARG A 86 20.01 -15.89 -5.70
C ARG A 86 20.45 -17.34 -5.84
N GLU A 87 20.37 -18.13 -4.78
CA GLU A 87 20.73 -19.55 -4.81
C GLU A 87 19.84 -20.38 -5.74
N LYS A 88 18.54 -20.07 -5.78
CA LYS A 88 17.56 -20.87 -6.52
C LYS A 88 17.42 -20.49 -8.00
N PHE A 89 17.48 -19.21 -8.32
CA PHE A 89 17.24 -18.71 -9.68
C PHE A 89 18.53 -18.24 -10.35
N GLY A 90 19.54 -17.85 -9.57
CA GLY A 90 20.80 -17.27 -10.03
C GLY A 90 20.61 -15.84 -10.54
N ASP A 91 19.78 -15.72 -11.57
CA ASP A 91 19.50 -14.50 -12.30
C ASP A 91 18.08 -13.98 -12.04
N GLU A 92 17.92 -12.66 -12.05
CA GLU A 92 16.67 -11.97 -11.76
C GLU A 92 15.62 -12.14 -12.85
N ASP A 93 16.02 -12.11 -14.13
CA ASP A 93 15.08 -12.28 -15.24
C ASP A 93 14.44 -13.67 -15.21
N ARG A 94 15.20 -14.70 -14.81
CA ARG A 94 14.67 -16.05 -14.59
C ARG A 94 13.60 -16.11 -13.50
N LEU A 95 13.78 -15.39 -12.39
CA LEU A 95 12.75 -15.31 -11.36
C LEU A 95 11.51 -14.61 -11.90
N VAL A 96 11.69 -13.45 -12.53
CA VAL A 96 10.59 -12.61 -13.03
C VAL A 96 9.80 -13.37 -14.09
N GLU A 97 10.45 -14.05 -15.03
CA GLU A 97 9.81 -14.89 -16.03
C GLU A 97 9.13 -16.11 -15.40
N ALA A 98 9.77 -16.79 -14.44
CA ALA A 98 9.14 -17.90 -13.72
C ALA A 98 7.91 -17.45 -12.92
N ALA A 99 7.91 -16.24 -12.38
CA ALA A 99 6.81 -15.67 -11.60
C ALA A 99 5.66 -15.18 -12.48
N PHE A 100 5.99 -14.43 -13.54
CA PHE A 100 5.04 -13.61 -14.29
C PHE A 100 4.87 -14.01 -15.75
N GLY A 101 5.66 -14.95 -16.26
CA GLY A 101 5.60 -15.44 -17.64
C GLY A 101 6.37 -14.58 -18.64
N PRO A 102 6.15 -14.84 -19.96
CA PRO A 102 6.83 -14.11 -21.01
C PRO A 102 6.39 -12.64 -21.07
N LEU A 103 7.23 -11.80 -21.69
CA LEU A 103 6.91 -10.40 -21.99
C LEU A 103 5.71 -10.31 -22.92
N ILE A 104 4.91 -9.28 -22.73
CA ILE A 104 3.78 -8.93 -23.59
C ILE A 104 3.92 -7.47 -24.03
N ASP A 105 3.29 -7.12 -25.15
CA ASP A 105 3.28 -5.72 -25.60
C ASP A 105 2.18 -4.90 -24.91
N GLN A 106 2.16 -3.59 -25.20
CA GLN A 106 1.17 -2.69 -24.63
C GLN A 106 -0.28 -3.03 -25.07
N THR A 107 -0.46 -3.55 -26.28
CA THR A 107 -1.77 -3.87 -26.85
C THR A 107 -2.37 -5.07 -26.13
N GLU A 108 -1.60 -6.14 -25.98
CA GLU A 108 -1.96 -7.33 -25.22
C GLU A 108 -2.21 -6.98 -23.75
N ALA A 109 -1.30 -6.24 -23.12
CA ALA A 109 -1.47 -5.79 -21.74
C ALA A 109 -2.76 -4.98 -21.55
N THR A 110 -3.08 -4.08 -22.49
CA THR A 110 -4.32 -3.30 -22.47
C THR A 110 -5.54 -4.20 -22.56
N HIS A 111 -5.53 -5.19 -23.46
CA HIS A 111 -6.64 -6.15 -23.59
C HIS A 111 -6.85 -6.93 -22.27
N MET A 112 -5.77 -7.45 -21.69
CA MET A 112 -5.82 -8.22 -20.44
C MET A 112 -6.33 -7.39 -19.26
N VAL A 113 -5.90 -6.13 -19.15
CA VAL A 113 -6.38 -5.22 -18.10
C VAL A 113 -7.84 -4.87 -18.31
N SER A 114 -8.26 -4.53 -19.53
CA SER A 114 -9.65 -4.21 -19.83
C SER A 114 -10.59 -5.39 -19.54
N GLN A 115 -10.21 -6.60 -19.96
CA GLN A 115 -10.96 -7.82 -19.62
C GLN A 115 -11.03 -8.02 -18.10
N TYR A 116 -9.91 -7.85 -17.40
CA TYR A 116 -9.88 -7.95 -15.95
C TYR A 116 -10.83 -6.95 -15.27
N LEU A 117 -10.92 -5.71 -15.76
CA LEU A 117 -11.84 -4.69 -15.23
C LEU A 117 -13.31 -5.05 -15.45
N VAL A 118 -13.64 -5.62 -16.61
CA VAL A 118 -14.99 -6.14 -16.92
C VAL A 118 -15.35 -7.28 -15.99
N GLU A 119 -14.48 -8.28 -15.85
CA GLU A 119 -14.69 -9.43 -14.97
C GLU A 119 -14.95 -9.01 -13.52
N HIS A 120 -14.26 -7.96 -13.04
CA HIS A 120 -14.39 -7.46 -11.68
C HIS A 120 -15.49 -6.39 -11.51
N GLY A 121 -16.30 -6.12 -12.54
CA GLY A 121 -17.44 -5.20 -12.49
C GLY A 121 -17.06 -3.74 -12.23
N VAL A 122 -15.89 -3.32 -12.71
CA VAL A 122 -15.36 -1.94 -12.59
C VAL A 122 -15.08 -1.28 -13.95
N ASP A 123 -15.57 -1.88 -15.04
CA ASP A 123 -15.50 -1.27 -16.37
C ASP A 123 -16.20 0.10 -16.40
N GLY A 124 -15.56 1.07 -17.05
CA GLY A 124 -16.03 2.45 -17.11
C GLY A 124 -15.83 3.28 -15.84
N MET A 125 -15.44 2.67 -14.72
CA MET A 125 -15.24 3.39 -13.45
C MET A 125 -13.90 4.14 -13.39
N LEU A 126 -12.96 3.80 -14.28
CA LEU A 126 -11.63 4.39 -14.35
C LEU A 126 -11.16 4.55 -15.79
N LYS A 127 -10.03 5.24 -15.96
CA LYS A 127 -9.30 5.35 -17.24
C LYS A 127 -7.98 4.61 -17.16
N ILE A 128 -7.54 3.98 -18.23
CA ILE A 128 -6.20 3.41 -18.36
C ILE A 128 -5.30 4.43 -19.08
N LEU A 129 -4.19 4.79 -18.46
CA LEU A 129 -3.24 5.77 -18.98
C LEU A 129 -1.83 5.16 -19.05
N TRP A 130 -1.30 5.01 -20.26
CA TRP A 130 0.05 4.52 -20.49
C TRP A 130 1.04 5.68 -20.59
N SER A 131 2.24 5.53 -20.02
CA SER A 131 3.32 6.49 -20.22
C SER A 131 4.70 5.91 -19.93
N GLY A 132 5.71 6.30 -20.73
CA GLY A 132 7.07 5.77 -20.60
C GLY A 132 7.87 6.40 -19.46
N ASP A 133 7.59 7.67 -19.14
CA ASP A 133 8.24 8.41 -18.05
C ASP A 133 7.58 8.19 -16.68
N LEU A 134 6.66 7.22 -16.57
CA LEU A 134 6.04 6.86 -15.32
C LEU A 134 7.10 6.33 -14.35
N ASN A 135 7.09 6.86 -13.14
CA ASN A 135 8.11 6.56 -12.14
C ASN A 135 7.86 5.23 -11.39
N CYS A 136 7.05 4.32 -11.91
CA CYS A 136 6.70 3.04 -11.31
C CYS A 136 6.05 2.16 -12.36
N SER A 137 5.97 0.86 -12.11
CA SER A 137 5.25 -0.08 -12.95
C SER A 137 3.77 0.29 -13.15
N GLY A 138 3.11 0.72 -12.07
CA GLY A 138 1.73 1.17 -12.11
C GLY A 138 1.33 1.96 -10.87
N ARG A 139 0.25 2.73 -10.98
CA ARG A 139 -0.38 3.43 -9.86
C ARG A 139 -1.83 3.83 -10.14
N MET A 140 -2.68 3.79 -9.14
CA MET A 140 -3.98 4.47 -9.19
C MET A 140 -3.88 5.95 -8.80
N GLN A 141 -4.62 6.80 -9.51
CA GLN A 141 -4.82 8.20 -9.17
C GLN A 141 -6.32 8.52 -9.21
N TRP A 142 -6.78 9.44 -8.35
CA TRP A 142 -8.13 9.98 -8.44
C TRP A 142 -8.11 11.50 -8.67
N ARG A 143 -9.17 12.01 -9.30
CA ARG A 143 -9.51 13.43 -9.40
C ARG A 143 -10.96 13.64 -9.03
N GLY A 144 -11.30 14.76 -8.42
CA GLY A 144 -12.67 15.02 -8.00
C GLY A 144 -12.77 16.28 -7.15
N PRO A 145 -13.97 16.60 -6.62
CA PRO A 145 -14.20 17.79 -5.81
C PRO A 145 -13.33 17.78 -4.55
N ALA A 146 -13.22 18.96 -3.92
CA ALA A 146 -12.39 19.14 -2.74
C ALA A 146 -12.68 18.06 -1.69
N GLN A 147 -11.61 17.43 -1.17
CA GLN A 147 -11.65 16.32 -0.21
C GLN A 147 -12.63 16.61 0.94
N LYS A 148 -12.77 17.87 1.38
CA LYS A 148 -13.70 18.30 2.43
C LYS A 148 -15.17 17.88 2.26
N TYR A 149 -15.66 17.70 1.03
CA TYR A 149 -17.08 17.41 0.79
C TYR A 149 -17.43 15.92 0.74
N ASN A 150 -16.45 15.02 0.79
CA ASN A 150 -16.62 13.57 0.64
C ASN A 150 -17.70 13.18 -0.39
N ARG A 151 -17.50 13.53 -1.66
CA ARG A 151 -18.42 13.18 -2.76
C ARG A 151 -17.80 12.10 -3.65
N PRO A 152 -17.94 10.80 -3.32
CA PRO A 152 -17.37 9.70 -4.10
C PRO A 152 -17.90 9.67 -5.54
N GLU A 153 -19.17 10.02 -5.74
CA GLU A 153 -19.88 10.01 -7.03
C GLU A 153 -19.29 10.98 -8.06
N LEU A 154 -18.57 12.01 -7.61
CA LEU A 154 -17.90 12.98 -8.48
C LEU A 154 -16.41 12.67 -8.68
N ARG A 155 -15.92 11.54 -8.20
CA ARG A 155 -14.51 11.13 -8.37
C ARG A 155 -14.33 10.33 -9.63
N ARG A 156 -13.23 10.63 -10.31
CA ARG A 156 -12.77 9.93 -11.50
C ARG A 156 -11.43 9.31 -11.19
N TYR A 157 -11.32 8.01 -11.43
CA TYR A 157 -10.09 7.25 -11.21
C TYR A 157 -9.30 7.08 -12.51
N SER A 158 -8.00 6.93 -12.40
CA SER A 158 -7.10 6.68 -13.53
C SER A 158 -5.99 5.74 -13.08
N LEU A 159 -5.91 4.59 -13.74
CA LEU A 159 -4.84 3.61 -13.62
C LEU A 159 -3.72 4.00 -14.57
N TRP A 160 -2.58 4.40 -14.02
CA TRP A 160 -1.38 4.70 -14.79
C TRP A 160 -0.51 3.46 -14.88
N LEU A 161 -0.02 3.13 -16.07
CA LEU A 161 0.84 1.99 -16.34
C LEU A 161 2.07 2.42 -17.14
N GLN A 162 3.23 1.87 -16.79
CA GLN A 162 4.47 2.11 -17.52
C GLN A 162 4.55 1.17 -18.72
N ASN A 163 4.81 1.72 -19.91
CA ASN A 163 4.87 0.96 -21.17
C ASN A 163 6.31 0.70 -21.65
N THR A 164 7.31 0.79 -20.76
CA THR A 164 8.70 0.45 -21.08
C THR A 164 9.02 -0.97 -20.61
N ALA A 165 10.10 -1.55 -21.16
CA ALA A 165 10.63 -2.85 -20.73
C ALA A 165 11.11 -2.87 -19.26
N GLU A 166 11.29 -1.71 -18.62
CA GLU A 166 11.61 -1.62 -17.18
C GLU A 166 10.43 -2.08 -16.30
N ASN A 167 9.22 -2.11 -16.85
CA ASN A 167 8.07 -2.61 -16.13
C ASN A 167 8.12 -4.15 -16.07
N MET A 168 8.67 -4.68 -14.98
CA MET A 168 8.79 -6.13 -14.74
C MET A 168 7.44 -6.88 -14.79
N TYR A 169 6.31 -6.18 -14.67
CA TYR A 169 4.97 -6.76 -14.71
C TYR A 169 4.33 -6.71 -16.10
N LEU A 170 4.98 -6.13 -17.12
CA LEU A 170 4.50 -6.17 -18.51
C LEU A 170 4.72 -7.57 -19.12
N ARG A 171 4.05 -8.54 -18.49
CA ARG A 171 4.16 -10.00 -18.73
C ARG A 171 2.80 -10.64 -18.57
N GLN A 172 2.62 -11.80 -19.19
CA GLN A 172 1.34 -12.50 -19.31
C GLN A 172 0.59 -12.68 -17.98
N HIS A 173 1.27 -13.00 -16.88
CA HIS A 173 0.66 -13.09 -15.55
C HIS A 173 0.91 -11.84 -14.71
N GLY A 174 2.00 -11.11 -14.98
CA GLY A 174 2.42 -9.93 -14.22
C GLY A 174 1.42 -8.78 -14.30
N ILE A 175 0.81 -8.53 -15.46
CA ILE A 175 0.01 -7.32 -15.60
C ILE A 175 -1.27 -7.39 -14.75
N LYS A 176 -1.87 -8.58 -14.62
CA LYS A 176 -3.04 -8.83 -13.75
C LYS A 176 -2.67 -8.67 -12.28
N CYS A 177 -1.50 -9.17 -11.87
CA CYS A 177 -0.94 -8.97 -10.53
C CYS A 177 -0.86 -7.48 -10.15
N LEU A 178 -0.50 -6.64 -11.12
CA LEU A 178 -0.40 -5.21 -10.92
C LEU A 178 -1.79 -4.54 -10.78
N VAL A 179 -2.88 -5.12 -11.25
CA VAL A 179 -4.23 -4.54 -11.06
C VAL A 179 -4.84 -4.97 -9.72
N ASP A 180 -4.51 -6.16 -9.21
CA ASP A 180 -5.05 -6.73 -7.97
C ASP A 180 -4.90 -5.81 -6.73
N HIS A 181 -3.86 -4.96 -6.70
CA HIS A 181 -3.55 -4.10 -5.54
C HIS A 181 -4.27 -2.74 -5.54
N GLU A 182 -4.91 -2.32 -6.64
CA GLU A 182 -5.33 -0.92 -6.81
C GLU A 182 -6.76 -0.62 -6.30
N PHE A 183 -7.55 -1.66 -6.00
CA PHE A 183 -8.96 -1.53 -5.57
C PHE A 183 -9.13 -0.83 -4.22
N ARG A 184 -8.13 -0.91 -3.33
CA ARG A 184 -8.26 -0.37 -1.97
C ARG A 184 -8.38 1.16 -1.97
N MET A 185 -7.77 1.84 -2.93
CA MET A 185 -7.89 3.29 -3.08
C MET A 185 -9.33 3.72 -3.43
N LEU A 186 -10.00 2.93 -4.27
CA LEU A 186 -11.39 3.15 -4.62
C LEU A 186 -12.30 3.00 -3.39
N ASN A 187 -12.06 1.97 -2.59
CA ASN A 187 -12.84 1.71 -1.37
C ASN A 187 -12.65 2.80 -0.31
N ASP A 188 -11.42 3.25 -0.05
CA ASP A 188 -11.12 4.36 0.88
C ASP A 188 -11.96 5.59 0.53
N GLY A 189 -12.19 5.80 -0.76
CA GLY A 189 -12.95 6.93 -1.24
C GLY A 189 -14.41 6.98 -0.77
N PHE A 190 -15.03 5.84 -0.49
CA PHE A 190 -16.43 5.76 -0.04
C PHE A 190 -16.60 5.97 1.46
N GLN A 191 -15.51 5.95 2.22
CA GLN A 191 -15.57 5.89 3.68
C GLN A 191 -15.77 7.26 4.32
N PRO A 192 -16.47 7.33 5.47
CA PRO A 192 -16.78 8.60 6.13
C PRO A 192 -15.52 9.36 6.59
N TRP A 193 -14.44 8.64 6.93
CA TRP A 193 -13.17 9.22 7.35
C TRP A 193 -12.30 9.77 6.21
N TYR A 194 -12.68 9.54 4.95
CA TYR A 194 -11.89 9.99 3.79
C TYR A 194 -11.53 11.47 3.86
N SER A 195 -12.47 12.29 4.35
CA SER A 195 -12.36 13.75 4.42
C SER A 195 -11.83 14.28 5.74
N ASN A 196 -11.97 13.51 6.80
CA ASN A 196 -11.55 13.86 8.14
C ASN A 196 -11.14 12.58 8.86
N ARG A 197 -9.84 12.27 8.87
CA ARG A 197 -9.31 11.06 9.53
C ARG A 197 -9.17 11.27 11.03
N ASP A 198 -8.71 12.46 11.42
CA ASP A 198 -8.44 12.82 12.81
C ASP A 198 -9.72 12.76 13.66
N GLY A 199 -10.87 13.19 13.11
CA GLY A 199 -12.18 13.08 13.78
C GLY A 199 -12.64 11.64 14.04
N PHE A 200 -12.03 10.66 13.39
CA PHE A 200 -12.28 9.23 13.59
C PHE A 200 -11.15 8.56 14.38
N GLY A 201 -10.20 9.35 14.91
CA GLY A 201 -9.03 8.86 15.64
C GLY A 201 -8.10 8.01 14.77
N LEU A 202 -8.09 8.22 13.44
CA LEU A 202 -7.25 7.48 12.51
C LEU A 202 -5.96 8.24 12.23
N ARG A 203 -4.85 7.51 12.08
CA ARG A 203 -3.56 8.09 11.69
C ARG A 203 -3.65 8.71 10.29
N SER A 204 -2.77 9.68 10.06
CA SER A 204 -2.54 10.22 8.72
C SER A 204 -2.14 9.11 7.75
N CYS A 205 -2.63 9.16 6.50
CA CYS A 205 -2.16 8.28 5.42
C CYS A 205 -0.67 8.46 5.10
N ARG A 206 -0.03 9.49 5.66
CA ARG A 206 1.42 9.74 5.57
C ARG A 206 2.20 9.19 6.76
N SER A 207 1.54 8.58 7.75
CA SER A 207 2.24 7.87 8.82
C SER A 207 2.99 6.67 8.26
N TRP A 208 4.07 6.28 8.93
CA TRP A 208 4.86 5.15 8.49
C TRP A 208 4.03 3.85 8.52
N GLU A 209 3.22 3.67 9.56
CA GLU A 209 2.36 2.50 9.74
C GLU A 209 1.33 2.40 8.60
N ALA A 210 0.67 3.50 8.24
CA ALA A 210 -0.29 3.50 7.14
C ALA A 210 0.37 3.18 5.79
N ILE A 211 1.59 3.68 5.56
CA ILE A 211 2.36 3.40 4.35
C ILE A 211 2.80 1.93 4.34
N ALA A 212 3.36 1.42 5.43
CA ALA A 212 3.83 0.04 5.54
C ALA A 212 2.69 -0.96 5.30
N ILE A 213 1.50 -0.68 5.84
CA ILE A 213 0.32 -1.51 5.60
C ILE A 213 -0.16 -1.43 4.15
N GLU A 214 -0.19 -0.24 3.55
CA GLU A 214 -0.60 -0.09 2.14
C GLU A 214 0.36 -0.81 1.19
N GLU A 215 1.66 -0.55 1.31
CA GLU A 215 2.69 -1.15 0.45
C GLU A 215 2.84 -2.65 0.71
N GLY A 216 2.68 -3.08 1.97
CA GLY A 216 2.73 -4.48 2.36
C GLY A 216 1.55 -5.25 1.78
N LEU A 217 0.35 -4.67 1.85
CA LEU A 217 -0.85 -5.25 1.27
C LEU A 217 -0.75 -5.26 -0.26
N ALA A 218 -0.27 -4.18 -0.87
CA ALA A 218 -0.04 -4.13 -2.31
C ALA A 218 0.92 -5.22 -2.77
N THR A 219 2.05 -5.37 -2.06
CA THR A 219 3.05 -6.42 -2.32
C THR A 219 2.44 -7.82 -2.30
N VAL A 220 1.73 -8.19 -1.24
CA VAL A 220 1.19 -9.55 -1.14
C VAL A 220 0.11 -9.81 -2.20
N ASN A 221 -0.66 -8.79 -2.58
CA ASN A 221 -1.68 -8.91 -3.62
C ASN A 221 -1.09 -9.08 -5.00
N THR A 222 -0.06 -8.30 -5.33
CA THR A 222 0.71 -8.48 -6.56
C THR A 222 1.31 -9.88 -6.66
N MET A 223 1.63 -10.53 -5.55
CA MET A 223 2.21 -11.87 -5.58
C MET A 223 1.17 -13.01 -5.56
N LEU A 224 -0.14 -12.73 -5.58
CA LEU A 224 -1.17 -13.76 -5.50
C LEU A 224 -1.24 -14.62 -6.77
N GLN A 225 -1.24 -13.96 -7.93
CA GLN A 225 -1.35 -14.60 -9.24
C GLN A 225 0.02 -15.06 -9.78
N ALA A 226 1.11 -14.65 -9.12
CA ALA A 226 2.45 -15.12 -9.45
C ALA A 226 2.56 -16.65 -9.27
N LYS A 227 3.15 -17.32 -10.26
CA LYS A 227 3.37 -18.77 -10.23
C LYS A 227 4.33 -19.15 -9.11
N VAL A 228 5.40 -18.38 -8.94
CA VAL A 228 6.31 -18.47 -7.78
C VAL A 228 6.14 -17.24 -6.88
N LYS A 229 6.22 -17.42 -5.56
CA LYS A 229 5.80 -16.41 -4.56
C LYS A 229 6.99 -15.85 -3.77
N TYR A 230 8.16 -15.76 -4.37
CA TYR A 230 9.35 -15.18 -3.72
C TYR A 230 9.28 -13.65 -3.73
N LEU A 231 9.52 -13.04 -2.56
CA LEU A 231 9.44 -11.59 -2.35
C LEU A 231 10.78 -10.92 -2.61
N TRP A 232 11.39 -11.13 -3.79
CA TRP A 232 12.73 -10.63 -4.09
C TRP A 232 12.84 -9.09 -4.01
N VAL A 233 12.27 -8.36 -4.98
CA VAL A 233 12.26 -6.88 -4.95
C VAL A 233 11.53 -6.32 -3.71
N PRO A 234 10.38 -6.89 -3.29
CA PRO A 234 9.66 -6.36 -2.14
C PRO A 234 10.32 -6.62 -0.77
N ALA A 235 11.28 -7.54 -0.67
CA ALA A 235 11.98 -7.85 0.59
C ALA A 235 12.58 -6.60 1.22
N LEU A 236 13.09 -5.69 0.39
CA LEU A 236 13.81 -4.50 0.84
C LEU A 236 12.90 -3.40 1.36
N LEU A 237 11.60 -3.48 1.07
CA LEU A 237 10.62 -2.55 1.62
C LEU A 237 10.17 -2.96 3.02
N TYR A 238 10.41 -4.21 3.43
CA TYR A 238 9.99 -4.78 4.72
C TYR A 238 8.47 -4.79 4.97
N CYS A 239 7.67 -4.22 4.07
CA CYS A 239 6.25 -3.95 4.30
C CYS A 239 5.39 -5.23 4.29
N ALA A 240 5.73 -6.22 3.45
CA ALA A 240 4.99 -7.48 3.39
C ALA A 240 5.15 -8.34 4.65
N VAL A 241 6.27 -8.18 5.38
CA VAL A 241 6.52 -8.92 6.62
C VAL A 241 5.44 -8.63 7.66
N GLU A 242 5.01 -7.38 7.79
CA GLU A 242 3.97 -6.98 8.75
C GLU A 242 2.62 -7.65 8.44
N ILE A 243 2.22 -7.70 7.17
CA ILE A 243 0.98 -8.37 6.74
C ILE A 243 1.08 -9.88 6.97
N LEU A 244 2.18 -10.51 6.54
CA LEU A 244 2.34 -11.96 6.60
C LEU A 244 2.49 -12.48 8.04
N ARG A 245 3.10 -11.71 8.95
CA ARG A 245 3.17 -12.07 10.38
C ARG A 245 1.81 -12.04 11.05
N ASN A 246 0.99 -11.06 10.71
CA ASN A 246 -0.31 -10.85 11.34
C ASN A 246 -1.47 -11.47 10.55
N LEU A 247 -1.18 -12.31 9.53
CA LEU A 247 -2.20 -12.78 8.59
C LEU A 247 -3.35 -13.56 9.23
N GLU A 248 -3.19 -14.12 10.44
CA GLU A 248 -4.27 -14.85 11.14
C GLU A 248 -5.21 -13.91 11.90
N VAL A 249 -4.73 -12.73 12.32
CA VAL A 249 -5.51 -11.78 13.15
C VAL A 249 -6.17 -10.67 12.32
N ILE A 250 -5.71 -10.45 11.08
CA ILE A 250 -6.25 -9.40 10.21
C ILE A 250 -7.66 -9.77 9.72
N ASP A 251 -8.62 -8.85 9.88
CA ASP A 251 -9.89 -8.86 9.16
C ASP A 251 -9.67 -8.20 7.78
N PHE A 252 -9.41 -9.02 6.76
CA PHE A 252 -9.07 -8.52 5.43
C PHE A 252 -10.23 -7.78 4.75
N HIS A 253 -11.48 -8.19 4.96
CA HIS A 253 -12.64 -7.45 4.42
C HIS A 253 -12.68 -6.03 5.00
N LEU A 254 -12.50 -5.90 6.32
CA LEU A 254 -12.48 -4.59 6.96
C LEU A 254 -11.23 -3.79 6.58
N LEU A 255 -10.07 -4.42 6.44
CA LEU A 255 -8.84 -3.76 6.00
C LEU A 255 -8.98 -3.21 4.57
N TYR A 256 -9.74 -3.88 3.71
CA TYR A 256 -10.06 -3.44 2.34
C TYR A 256 -11.10 -2.33 2.25
N SER A 257 -11.78 -1.99 3.35
CA SER A 257 -12.76 -0.90 3.36
C SER A 257 -12.14 0.46 3.07
N GLY A 258 -10.85 0.65 3.36
CA GLY A 258 -10.11 1.87 3.08
C GLY A 258 -8.70 1.85 3.65
N LYS A 259 -8.02 3.00 3.59
CA LYS A 259 -6.63 3.16 4.05
C LYS A 259 -6.62 3.26 5.58
N VAL A 260 -6.58 2.11 6.24
CA VAL A 260 -6.54 2.00 7.71
C VAL A 260 -5.43 1.04 8.15
N CYS A 261 -4.93 1.24 9.36
CA CYS A 261 -3.94 0.36 9.98
C CYS A 261 -4.62 -0.86 10.64
N ILE A 262 -3.85 -1.93 10.88
CA ILE A 262 -4.39 -3.17 11.49
C ILE A 262 -4.97 -2.90 12.89
N ASP A 263 -4.30 -2.08 13.69
CA ASP A 263 -4.72 -1.67 15.04
C ASP A 263 -5.90 -0.67 15.05
N GLU A 264 -6.31 -0.18 13.87
CA GLU A 264 -7.47 0.70 13.70
C GLU A 264 -8.74 -0.08 13.35
N LEU A 265 -8.62 -1.35 12.94
CA LEU A 265 -9.76 -2.18 12.52
C LEU A 265 -10.87 -2.26 13.58
N PRO A 266 -10.59 -2.48 14.89
CA PRO A 266 -11.65 -2.53 15.90
C PRO A 266 -12.45 -1.22 15.99
N ARG A 267 -11.79 -0.07 15.81
CA ARG A 267 -12.41 1.26 15.89
C ARG A 267 -13.33 1.51 14.70
N ILE A 268 -12.91 1.14 13.49
CA ILE A 268 -13.70 1.40 12.28
C ILE A 268 -14.79 0.36 12.01
N ARG A 269 -14.81 -0.77 12.74
CA ARG A 269 -15.72 -1.90 12.48
C ARG A 269 -17.19 -1.50 12.33
N ARG A 270 -17.66 -0.56 13.15
CA ARG A 270 -19.04 -0.03 13.16
C ARG A 270 -19.23 1.24 12.32
N LEU A 271 -18.14 1.84 11.85
CA LEU A 271 -18.15 3.12 11.12
C LEU A 271 -17.96 2.92 9.61
N ALA A 272 -17.36 1.80 9.21
CA ALA A 272 -17.10 1.46 7.82
C ALA A 272 -18.41 1.24 7.06
N ARG A 273 -18.54 1.90 5.91
CA ARG A 273 -19.62 1.61 4.94
C ARG A 273 -19.23 0.35 4.18
N ARG A 274 -19.87 -0.78 4.50
CA ARG A 274 -19.52 -2.09 3.95
C ARG A 274 -20.23 -2.41 2.64
N ASP A 275 -21.46 -1.90 2.48
CA ASP A 275 -22.34 -2.24 1.35
C ASP A 275 -21.84 -1.68 0.00
N CYS A 276 -20.94 -0.69 0.03
CA CYS A 276 -20.36 -0.07 -1.15
C CYS A 276 -18.90 -0.49 -1.45
N ILE A 277 -18.34 -1.41 -0.66
CA ILE A 277 -16.97 -1.88 -0.85
C ILE A 277 -16.92 -2.79 -2.09
N LYS A 278 -15.94 -2.56 -2.95
CA LYS A 278 -15.60 -3.45 -4.07
C LYS A 278 -14.46 -4.35 -3.63
N LEU A 279 -14.76 -5.64 -3.47
CA LEU A 279 -13.75 -6.64 -3.13
C LEU A 279 -13.24 -7.31 -4.41
N PRO A 280 -11.91 -7.46 -4.56
CA PRO A 280 -11.36 -8.32 -5.60
C PRO A 280 -11.85 -9.77 -5.44
N HIS A 281 -11.95 -10.51 -6.55
CA HIS A 281 -12.47 -11.88 -6.52
C HIS A 281 -11.68 -12.81 -5.58
N PHE A 282 -10.36 -12.63 -5.50
CA PHE A 282 -9.52 -13.43 -4.62
C PHE A 282 -9.81 -13.24 -3.13
N LEU A 283 -10.51 -12.18 -2.74
CA LEU A 283 -10.82 -11.89 -1.34
C LEU A 283 -12.24 -12.33 -0.95
N LEU A 284 -13.07 -12.76 -1.91
CA LEU A 284 -14.40 -13.32 -1.63
C LEU A 284 -14.31 -14.60 -0.79
N ASP A 285 -13.26 -15.40 -0.99
CA ASP A 285 -12.88 -16.52 -0.15
C ASP A 285 -11.65 -16.15 0.68
N GLN A 286 -11.89 -15.70 1.92
CA GLN A 286 -10.81 -15.34 2.84
C GLN A 286 -9.93 -16.52 3.23
N GLU A 287 -10.45 -17.75 3.27
CA GLU A 287 -9.66 -18.90 3.68
C GLU A 287 -8.68 -19.30 2.57
N ALA A 288 -9.14 -19.33 1.32
CA ALA A 288 -8.27 -19.50 0.16
C ALA A 288 -7.23 -18.38 0.08
N TYR A 289 -7.61 -17.12 0.35
CA TYR A 289 -6.68 -16.00 0.40
C TYR A 289 -5.61 -16.21 1.48
N ARG A 290 -6.00 -16.53 2.72
CA ARG A 290 -5.06 -16.83 3.82
C ARG A 290 -4.15 -17.99 3.48
N LYS A 291 -4.67 -19.05 2.84
CA LYS A 291 -3.85 -20.18 2.37
C LYS A 291 -2.75 -19.74 1.42
N LYS A 292 -3.05 -18.87 0.44
CA LYS A 292 -2.05 -18.29 -0.47
C LYS A 292 -1.01 -17.46 0.28
N LEU A 293 -1.44 -16.65 1.26
CA LEU A 293 -0.52 -15.87 2.09
C LEU A 293 0.38 -16.74 2.97
N ARG A 294 -0.13 -17.84 3.54
CA ARG A 294 0.69 -18.81 4.30
C ARG A 294 1.75 -19.47 3.42
N GLN A 295 1.38 -19.85 2.20
CA GLN A 295 2.34 -20.37 1.22
C GLN A 295 3.44 -19.34 0.93
N MET A 296 3.07 -18.09 0.72
CA MET A 296 4.01 -17.00 0.51
C MET A 296 4.93 -16.78 1.73
N ALA A 297 4.39 -16.76 2.95
CA ALA A 297 5.19 -16.67 4.17
C ALA A 297 6.17 -17.84 4.29
N ALA A 298 5.72 -19.06 3.98
CA ALA A 298 6.54 -20.28 4.06
C ALA A 298 7.73 -20.24 3.07
N VAL A 299 7.49 -19.93 1.79
CA VAL A 299 8.58 -19.90 0.79
C VAL A 299 9.60 -18.79 1.05
N ASN A 300 9.20 -17.72 1.75
CA ASN A 300 10.07 -16.61 2.13
C ASN A 300 10.62 -16.72 3.56
N ASN A 301 10.40 -17.83 4.26
CA ASN A 301 10.85 -18.04 5.63
C ASN A 301 10.37 -16.98 6.64
N ILE A 302 9.19 -16.40 6.43
CA ILE A 302 8.61 -15.41 7.33
C ILE A 302 7.84 -16.15 8.43
N ALA A 303 8.40 -16.14 9.64
CA ALA A 303 7.77 -16.77 10.79
C ALA A 303 6.55 -15.98 11.28
N SER A 304 5.45 -16.67 11.58
CA SER A 304 4.35 -16.08 12.33
C SER A 304 4.73 -15.95 13.81
N PRO A 305 4.48 -14.80 14.47
CA PRO A 305 4.70 -14.63 15.90
C PRO A 305 3.87 -15.60 16.76
N HIS A 306 2.79 -16.17 16.21
CA HIS A 306 1.90 -17.08 16.93
C HIS A 306 2.42 -18.53 17.04
N ARG A 307 3.57 -18.85 16.42
CA ARG A 307 4.15 -20.21 16.45
C ARG A 307 5.01 -20.53 17.68
N ARG A 308 5.25 -19.58 18.60
CA ARG A 308 6.25 -19.77 19.67
C ARG A 308 5.78 -20.53 20.93
N ASN A 309 4.50 -20.87 21.09
CA ASN A 309 3.99 -21.36 22.38
C ASN A 309 3.30 -22.75 22.40
N GLU A 310 3.27 -23.51 21.30
CA GLU A 310 2.59 -24.83 21.31
C GLU A 310 3.48 -26.02 21.65
N THR A 311 4.81 -25.88 21.66
CA THR A 311 5.75 -26.99 21.94
C THR A 311 6.38 -26.99 23.34
N LYS A 312 5.88 -26.19 24.28
CA LYS A 312 6.39 -26.15 25.68
C LYS A 312 5.31 -26.38 26.76
N LYS A 313 4.34 -27.27 26.52
CA LYS A 313 3.47 -27.79 27.59
C LYS A 313 3.30 -29.31 27.48
N ALA A 314 4.39 -30.03 27.74
CA ALA A 314 4.34 -31.42 28.20
C ALA A 314 5.66 -31.76 28.91
N SER A 315 5.86 -31.23 30.11
CA SER A 315 6.74 -31.82 31.12
C SER A 315 6.36 -31.26 32.48
N ALA A 316 6.03 -32.19 33.37
CA ALA A 316 5.50 -31.99 34.71
C ALA A 316 6.42 -31.19 35.64
N VAL A 317 5.85 -30.39 36.54
CA VAL A 317 6.27 -30.32 37.96
C VAL A 317 5.06 -29.98 38.84
N SER A 318 4.66 -30.98 39.64
CA SER A 318 4.24 -30.97 41.05
C SER A 318 3.50 -29.75 41.65
N LYS A 319 2.30 -30.05 42.18
CA LYS A 319 1.53 -29.28 43.17
C LYS A 319 2.36 -28.99 44.44
N GLN A 320 2.39 -27.74 44.87
CA GLN A 320 2.44 -27.41 46.30
C GLN A 320 1.56 -26.19 46.61
N ARG A 321 0.67 -26.38 47.60
CA ARG A 321 -0.18 -25.38 48.24
C ARG A 321 0.67 -24.57 49.23
N ALA A 322 0.59 -23.24 49.14
CA ALA A 322 0.72 -22.27 50.23
C ALA A 322 0.10 -20.98 49.66
N GLY A 323 -0.95 -20.39 50.23
CA GLY A 323 -0.98 -19.76 51.55
C GLY A 323 -1.26 -18.27 51.31
N ASN A 324 -2.38 -17.78 51.85
CA ASN A 324 -2.85 -16.40 51.79
C ASN A 324 -1.74 -15.33 51.89
N MET A 325 -1.87 -14.24 51.12
CA MET A 325 -1.85 -12.88 51.69
C MET A 325 -2.40 -11.84 50.71
N SER A 326 -3.41 -11.14 51.22
CA SER A 326 -4.05 -9.96 50.66
C SER A 326 -3.12 -8.74 50.77
N ARG A 327 -2.94 -7.97 49.69
CA ARG A 327 -2.62 -6.54 49.77
C ARG A 327 -3.33 -5.76 48.67
N LYS A 328 -4.41 -5.08 49.09
CA LYS A 328 -5.02 -3.95 48.39
C LYS A 328 -3.98 -2.83 48.28
N PHE A 329 -3.82 -2.26 47.08
CA PHE A 329 -3.25 -0.93 46.91
C PHE A 329 -4.27 -0.05 46.21
N SER A 330 -4.93 0.78 47.01
CA SER A 330 -5.71 1.95 46.61
C SER A 330 -4.76 3.13 46.44
N LEU A 331 -4.71 3.73 45.25
CA LEU A 331 -4.06 5.03 45.04
C LEU A 331 -5.15 6.09 44.89
N SER A 332 -5.24 6.93 45.92
CA SER A 332 -6.04 8.14 46.01
C SER A 332 -5.45 9.26 45.15
N VAL A 333 -6.31 9.88 44.35
CA VAL A 333 -6.02 11.06 43.51
C VAL A 333 -6.14 12.34 44.35
N PRO A 334 -5.13 13.23 44.37
CA PRO A 334 -5.30 14.56 44.94
C PRO A 334 -5.96 15.52 43.93
N ASN A 335 -6.96 16.25 44.44
CA ASN A 335 -7.61 17.41 43.83
C ASN A 335 -6.60 18.48 43.39
N LEU A 336 -6.66 18.90 42.12
CA LEU A 336 -6.10 20.18 41.65
C LEU A 336 -7.22 20.97 40.97
N LYS A 337 -7.70 21.99 41.68
CA LYS A 337 -8.55 23.07 41.16
C LYS A 337 -7.67 24.18 40.59
N ASN A 338 -8.20 24.84 39.56
CA ASN A 338 -7.82 26.15 39.00
C ASN A 338 -6.61 26.18 38.04
N VAL A 339 -6.91 26.19 36.73
CA VAL A 339 -6.02 26.74 35.68
C VAL A 339 -6.87 27.68 34.79
N PRO A 340 -6.42 28.91 34.45
CA PRO A 340 -7.20 29.87 33.67
C PRO A 340 -7.27 29.52 32.18
N GLU A 341 -8.38 29.85 31.52
CA GLU A 341 -8.59 29.69 30.08
C GLU A 341 -7.60 30.56 29.24
N PRO A 342 -7.04 30.04 28.13
CA PRO A 342 -6.28 30.84 27.18
C PRO A 342 -7.19 31.63 26.22
N PRO A 343 -6.75 32.81 25.73
CA PRO A 343 -7.61 33.75 25.02
C PRO A 343 -7.99 33.28 23.60
N LYS A 344 -9.24 33.55 23.22
CA LYS A 344 -9.83 33.31 21.90
C LYS A 344 -9.04 34.07 20.82
N LYS A 345 -8.39 33.35 19.90
CA LYS A 345 -7.78 33.94 18.70
C LYS A 345 -8.81 34.09 17.57
N ILE A 346 -8.94 35.33 17.12
CA ILE A 346 -9.75 35.81 16.01
C ILE A 346 -9.31 35.13 14.70
N LEU A 347 -10.29 34.62 13.95
CA LEU A 347 -10.13 33.97 12.63
C LEU A 347 -9.79 35.02 11.56
N LEU A 348 -8.51 35.10 11.18
CA LEU A 348 -8.10 35.78 9.94
C LEU A 348 -8.14 34.79 8.77
N ASN A 349 -9.08 35.04 7.87
CA ASN A 349 -9.28 34.37 6.59
C ASN A 349 -7.99 34.37 5.75
N ARG A 350 -7.29 33.23 5.69
CA ARG A 350 -6.35 32.93 4.60
C ARG A 350 -6.99 31.92 3.66
N ARG A 351 -7.51 32.43 2.53
CA ARG A 351 -7.80 31.62 1.33
C ARG A 351 -6.50 30.93 0.91
N LYS A 352 -6.36 29.63 1.21
CA LYS A 352 -5.37 28.77 0.56
C LYS A 352 -6.05 28.07 -0.61
N ALA A 353 -5.63 28.44 -1.81
CA ALA A 353 -5.93 27.72 -3.04
C ALA A 353 -5.40 26.28 -2.92
N ALA A 354 -6.27 25.31 -3.18
CA ALA A 354 -5.93 23.90 -3.21
C ALA A 354 -5.30 23.52 -4.56
N PRO A 355 -4.27 22.68 -4.53
CA PRO A 355 -4.33 21.49 -5.37
C PRO A 355 -3.82 20.27 -4.57
N ASN A 356 -4.74 19.48 -4.01
CA ASN A 356 -4.38 18.19 -3.43
C ASN A 356 -4.46 17.12 -4.53
N VAL A 357 -3.31 16.85 -5.18
CA VAL A 357 -3.11 15.60 -5.92
C VAL A 357 -2.44 14.63 -4.95
N LEU A 358 -3.19 13.61 -4.52
CA LEU A 358 -2.65 12.44 -3.84
C LEU A 358 -2.22 11.45 -4.92
N THR A 359 -0.94 11.46 -5.27
CA THR A 359 -0.30 10.41 -6.08
C THR A 359 0.66 9.65 -5.17
N TYR A 360 0.39 8.36 -4.99
CA TYR A 360 1.32 7.44 -4.34
C TYR A 360 1.85 6.49 -5.40
N SER A 361 3.14 6.59 -5.61
CA SER A 361 3.98 5.71 -6.41
C SER A 361 5.38 6.08 -5.96
N ARG A 362 5.96 5.25 -5.10
CA ARG A 362 7.39 5.35 -4.80
C ARG A 362 8.13 4.37 -5.71
N LYS A 363 9.17 4.90 -6.34
CA LYS A 363 10.19 4.12 -7.04
C LYS A 363 10.89 3.20 -6.04
N TYR A 364 11.16 1.99 -6.50
CA TYR A 364 12.28 1.19 -6.07
C TYR A 364 13.56 1.89 -6.56
N GLN A 365 14.26 2.63 -5.69
CA GLN A 365 15.61 3.09 -5.96
C GLN A 365 16.45 2.90 -4.70
N TYR A 366 17.44 2.01 -4.83
CA TYR A 366 18.38 1.62 -3.80
C TYR A 366 19.37 2.77 -3.55
N VAL A 367 19.57 3.09 -2.28
CA VAL A 367 20.77 3.77 -1.80
C VAL A 367 21.37 2.80 -0.79
N SER A 368 22.47 2.14 -1.18
CA SER A 368 23.26 1.33 -0.26
C SER A 368 23.91 2.27 0.77
N GLY A 369 23.70 1.98 2.05
CA GLY A 369 24.62 2.38 3.10
C GLY A 369 25.82 1.43 3.15
#